data_AF-A0A3G4W6K3-F1
#
_entry.id   AF-A0A3G4W6K3-F1
#
_cell.length_a   1.000
_cell.length_b   1.000
_cell.length_c   1.000
_cell.angle_alpha   90.00
_cell.angle_beta   90.00
_cell.angle_gamma   90.00
#
_symmetry.space_group_name_H-M   'P 1'
#
loop_
_entity.id
_entity.type
_entity.pdbx_description
1 polymer ?
#
loop_
_entity_poly.entity_id
_entity_poly.type
_entity_poly.pdbx_seq_one_letter_code
_entity_poly.pdbx_strand_id
1 'polypeptide(L)'
;MALSPQQRDQIERRVRAAIDRLLAGQIPLGGACDVKTLAREAGISRASLYRTWGHLKNEFEKRRAAAWAAGQQPDPREARIARLRDLNQRITGKLARTHTELTQLKERHQLLLSVLAAKDDEVQRLRRQLSTSATVPDQRQGDDAKGVAPLPRR
;
A
#
# COMPACT_ATOMS: atom_id res chain seq x y z
N MET A 1 12.79 -54.80 -16.06
CA MET A 1 12.00 -55.73 -15.21
C MET A 1 10.57 -55.26 -15.14
N ALA A 2 9.60 -56.10 -15.51
CA ALA A 2 8.18 -55.76 -15.37
C ALA A 2 7.74 -55.95 -13.91
N LEU A 3 7.05 -54.97 -13.34
CA LEU A 3 6.45 -55.05 -12.00
C LEU A 3 5.37 -56.15 -11.97
N SER A 4 5.37 -56.98 -10.92
CA SER A 4 4.31 -57.96 -10.71
C SER A 4 2.97 -57.27 -10.41
N PRO A 5 1.82 -57.91 -10.67
CA PRO A 5 0.51 -57.34 -10.36
C PRO A 5 0.39 -56.93 -8.89
N GLN A 6 0.87 -57.77 -7.96
CA GLN A 6 0.84 -57.47 -6.52
C GLN A 6 1.68 -56.23 -6.16
N GLN A 7 2.83 -56.05 -6.80
CA GLN A 7 3.68 -54.86 -6.60
C GLN A 7 3.00 -53.60 -7.13
N ARG A 8 2.29 -53.71 -8.26
CA ARG A 8 1.50 -52.60 -8.82
C ARG A 8 0.40 -52.17 -7.85
N ASP A 9 -0.37 -53.12 -7.34
CA ASP A 9 -1.46 -52.85 -6.38
C ASP A 9 -0.95 -52.24 -5.07
N GLN A 10 0.24 -52.68 -4.61
CA GLN A 10 0.87 -52.11 -3.43
C GLN A 10 1.30 -50.65 -3.65
N ILE A 11 1.89 -50.34 -4.81
CA ILE A 11 2.29 -48.98 -5.15
C ILE A 11 1.05 -48.09 -5.28
N GLU A 12 0.01 -48.56 -5.95
CA GLU A 12 -1.23 -47.82 -6.13
C GLU A 12 -1.90 -47.47 -4.78
N ARG A 13 -1.97 -48.45 -3.86
CA ARG A 13 -2.45 -48.22 -2.49
C ARG A 13 -1.62 -47.18 -1.75
N ARG A 14 -0.29 -47.23 -1.86
CA ARG A 14 0.61 -46.23 -1.23
C ARG A 14 0.40 -44.83 -1.80
N VAL A 15 0.22 -44.72 -3.12
CA VAL A 15 -0.05 -43.43 -3.78
C VAL A 15 -1.40 -42.88 -3.32
N ARG A 16 -2.47 -43.67 -3.31
CA ARG A 16 -3.78 -43.22 -2.82
C ARG A 16 -3.74 -42.80 -1.34
N ALA A 17 -3.07 -43.56 -0.48
CA ALA A 17 -2.88 -43.17 0.91
C ALA A 17 -2.07 -41.86 1.06
N ALA A 18 -1.10 -41.60 0.17
CA ALA A 18 -0.38 -40.33 0.14
C ALA A 18 -1.28 -39.16 -0.36
N ILE A 19 -2.16 -39.41 -1.34
CA ILE A 19 -3.18 -38.45 -1.80
C ILE A 19 -4.06 -38.02 -0.61
N ASP A 20 -4.61 -38.98 0.12
CA ASP A 20 -5.52 -38.70 1.23
C ASP A 20 -4.84 -37.89 2.34
N ARG A 21 -3.60 -38.23 2.70
CA ARG A 21 -2.81 -37.47 3.69
C ARG A 21 -2.54 -36.04 3.26
N LEU A 22 -2.12 -35.84 2.00
CA LEU A 22 -1.85 -34.48 1.48
C LEU A 22 -3.12 -33.63 1.41
N LEU A 23 -4.25 -34.22 0.97
CA LEU A 23 -5.53 -33.50 0.90
C LEU A 23 -6.13 -33.20 2.28
N ALA A 24 -5.82 -34.02 3.30
CA ALA A 24 -6.15 -33.75 4.69
C ALA A 24 -5.24 -32.67 5.33
N GLY A 25 -4.28 -32.13 4.58
CA GLY A 25 -3.34 -31.12 5.06
C GLY A 25 -2.18 -31.65 5.91
N GLN A 26 -1.97 -32.97 5.93
CA GLN A 26 -0.79 -33.60 6.53
C GLN A 26 0.41 -33.45 5.57
N ILE A 27 0.86 -32.22 5.39
CA ILE A 27 1.95 -31.90 4.48
C ILE A 27 3.30 -32.12 5.20
N PRO A 28 4.21 -32.94 4.66
CA PRO A 28 5.53 -33.14 5.25
C PRO A 28 6.35 -31.84 5.26
N LEU A 29 7.29 -31.73 6.20
CA LEU A 29 8.18 -30.57 6.32
C LEU A 29 8.89 -30.28 4.99
N GLY A 30 8.88 -29.02 4.58
CA GLY A 30 9.45 -28.57 3.30
C GLY A 30 8.69 -29.04 2.04
N GLY A 31 7.61 -29.81 2.16
CA GLY A 31 6.72 -30.20 1.05
C GLY A 31 5.56 -29.23 0.84
N ALA A 32 4.78 -29.43 -0.20
CA ALA A 32 3.53 -28.72 -0.47
C ALA A 32 2.44 -29.73 -0.83
N CYS A 33 1.18 -29.30 -0.93
CA CYS A 33 0.12 -30.15 -1.50
C CYS A 33 0.27 -30.28 -3.03
N ASP A 34 1.41 -30.79 -3.51
CA ASP A 34 1.79 -30.86 -4.93
C ASP A 34 2.19 -32.27 -5.40
N VAL A 35 2.25 -32.45 -6.72
CA VAL A 35 2.58 -33.73 -7.36
C VAL A 35 4.00 -34.20 -7.02
N LYS A 36 4.92 -33.27 -6.73
CA LYS A 36 6.30 -33.58 -6.36
C LYS A 36 6.35 -34.23 -4.97
N THR A 37 5.64 -33.65 -4.02
CA THR A 37 5.53 -34.16 -2.66
C THR A 37 4.76 -35.48 -2.66
N LEU A 38 3.71 -35.61 -3.48
CA LEU A 38 2.99 -36.87 -3.67
C LEU A 38 3.91 -38.02 -4.11
N ALA A 39 4.75 -37.79 -5.13
CA ALA A 39 5.69 -38.82 -5.59
C ALA A 39 6.68 -39.23 -4.48
N ARG A 40 7.21 -38.24 -3.74
CA ARG A 40 8.13 -38.46 -2.62
C ARG A 40 7.47 -39.26 -1.49
N GLU A 41 6.28 -38.87 -1.06
CA GLU A 41 5.51 -39.53 0.02
C GLU A 41 5.05 -40.94 -0.38
N ALA A 42 4.74 -41.16 -1.65
CA ALA A 42 4.43 -42.48 -2.18
C ALA A 42 5.70 -43.35 -2.37
N GLY A 43 6.90 -42.78 -2.25
CA GLY A 43 8.18 -43.45 -2.46
C GLY A 43 8.41 -43.92 -3.89
N ILE A 44 7.90 -43.16 -4.87
CA ILE A 44 8.10 -43.41 -6.30
C ILE A 44 8.78 -42.21 -6.97
N SER A 45 9.43 -42.44 -8.11
CA SER A 45 10.00 -41.34 -8.88
C SER A 45 8.90 -40.47 -9.48
N ARG A 46 9.17 -39.17 -9.63
CA ARG A 46 8.27 -38.26 -10.35
C ARG A 46 8.00 -38.76 -11.77
N ALA A 47 9.02 -39.22 -12.49
CA ALA A 47 8.86 -39.75 -13.84
C ALA A 47 7.89 -40.93 -13.90
N SER A 48 7.97 -41.86 -12.92
CA SER A 48 7.04 -42.99 -12.81
C SER A 48 5.61 -42.53 -12.53
N LEU A 49 5.42 -41.49 -11.73
CA LEU A 49 4.10 -40.93 -11.46
C LEU A 49 3.45 -40.35 -12.74
N TYR A 50 4.22 -39.67 -13.59
CA TYR A 50 3.70 -39.14 -14.85
C TYR A 50 3.49 -40.21 -15.92
N ARG A 51 4.38 -41.20 -16.04
CA ARG A 51 4.35 -42.19 -17.12
C ARG A 51 3.50 -43.41 -16.80
N THR A 52 3.71 -44.02 -15.63
CA THR A 52 3.09 -45.31 -15.26
C THR A 52 1.82 -45.10 -14.43
N TRP A 53 1.80 -44.08 -13.57
CA TRP A 53 0.71 -43.83 -12.63
C TRP A 53 -0.05 -42.53 -12.93
N GLY A 54 -0.11 -42.15 -14.21
CA GLY A 54 -0.71 -40.88 -14.64
C GLY A 54 -2.18 -40.72 -14.23
N HIS A 55 -2.92 -41.83 -14.14
CA HIS A 55 -4.30 -41.83 -13.66
C HIS A 55 -4.41 -41.38 -12.19
N LEU A 56 -3.50 -41.78 -11.31
CA LEU A 56 -3.47 -41.36 -9.90
C LEU A 56 -3.06 -39.90 -9.75
N LYS A 57 -2.14 -39.42 -10.61
CA LYS A 57 -1.79 -38.00 -10.70
C LYS A 57 -3.02 -37.17 -11.09
N ASN A 58 -3.79 -37.62 -12.07
CA ASN A 58 -5.02 -36.95 -12.49
C ASN A 58 -6.11 -37.02 -11.41
N GLU A 59 -6.24 -38.13 -10.69
CA GLU A 59 -7.13 -38.28 -9.54
C GLU A 59 -6.80 -37.24 -8.45
N PHE A 60 -5.51 -37.14 -8.08
CA PHE A 60 -5.03 -36.17 -7.12
C PHE A 60 -5.36 -34.73 -7.52
N GLU A 61 -5.09 -34.36 -8.77
CA GLU A 61 -5.36 -33.00 -9.27
C GLU A 61 -6.86 -32.68 -9.28
N LYS A 62 -7.70 -33.63 -9.70
CA LYS A 62 -9.17 -33.47 -9.65
C LYS A 62 -9.66 -33.28 -8.22
N ARG A 63 -9.21 -34.10 -7.29
CA ARG A 63 -9.59 -34.02 -5.87
C ARG A 63 -9.08 -32.73 -5.21
N ARG A 64 -7.86 -32.31 -5.53
CA ARG A 64 -7.30 -31.02 -5.08
C ARG A 64 -8.11 -29.84 -5.60
N ALA A 65 -8.46 -29.84 -6.88
CA ALA A 65 -9.28 -28.80 -7.48
C ALA A 65 -10.70 -28.75 -6.86
N ALA A 66 -11.30 -29.91 -6.59
CA ALA A 66 -12.58 -30.00 -5.90
C ALA A 66 -12.51 -29.46 -4.46
N ALA A 67 -11.46 -29.79 -3.72
CA ALA A 67 -11.23 -29.25 -2.37
C ALA A 67 -11.11 -27.72 -2.39
N TRP A 68 -10.34 -27.17 -3.34
CA TRP A 68 -10.24 -25.72 -3.54
C TRP A 68 -11.57 -25.08 -3.90
N ALA A 69 -12.35 -25.68 -4.81
CA ALA A 69 -13.67 -25.18 -5.17
C ALA A 69 -14.65 -25.19 -3.98
N ALA A 70 -14.50 -26.13 -3.05
CA ALA A 70 -15.24 -26.19 -1.79
C ALA A 70 -14.69 -25.23 -0.71
N GLY A 71 -13.70 -24.38 -1.02
CA GLY A 71 -13.08 -23.46 -0.07
C GLY A 71 -12.12 -24.12 0.91
N GLN A 72 -11.82 -25.41 0.74
CA GLN A 72 -10.79 -26.09 1.52
C GLN A 72 -9.43 -25.79 0.89
N GLN A 73 -8.49 -25.39 1.73
CA GLN A 73 -7.12 -25.12 1.33
C GLN A 73 -6.19 -26.13 2.02
N PRO A 74 -5.94 -27.30 1.40
CA PRO A 74 -5.17 -28.37 2.03
C PRO A 74 -3.77 -27.94 2.44
N ASP A 75 -3.17 -26.98 1.72
CA ASP A 75 -1.87 -26.45 2.07
C ASP A 75 -1.99 -25.23 3.02
N PRO A 76 -1.56 -25.35 4.29
CA PRO A 76 -1.61 -24.25 5.24
C PRO A 76 -0.74 -23.05 4.82
N ARG A 77 0.27 -23.26 3.98
CA ARG A 77 1.14 -22.18 3.47
C ARG A 77 0.40 -21.31 2.49
N GLU A 78 -0.39 -21.90 1.60
CA GLU A 78 -1.17 -21.12 0.64
C GLU A 78 -2.20 -20.24 1.38
N ALA A 79 -2.83 -20.76 2.44
CA ALA A 79 -3.72 -19.97 3.30
C ALA A 79 -2.98 -18.83 4.01
N ARG A 80 -1.75 -19.08 4.45
CA ARG A 80 -0.88 -18.04 5.02
C ARG A 80 -0.49 -17.00 3.97
N ILE A 81 -0.15 -17.41 2.75
CA ILE A 81 0.19 -16.52 1.64
C ILE A 81 -1.00 -15.63 1.29
N ALA A 82 -2.21 -16.19 1.19
CA ALA A 82 -3.42 -15.42 0.93
C ALA A 82 -3.65 -14.35 2.01
N ARG A 83 -3.61 -14.75 3.29
CA ARG A 83 -3.73 -13.80 4.42
C ARG A 83 -2.67 -12.71 4.39
N LEU A 84 -1.41 -13.06 4.08
CA LEU A 84 -0.31 -12.09 4.00
C LEU A 84 -0.50 -11.12 2.83
N ARG A 85 -0.99 -11.59 1.68
CA ARG A 85 -1.31 -10.72 0.54
C ARG A 85 -2.42 -9.74 0.88
N ASP A 86 -3.49 -10.20 1.48
CA ASP A 86 -4.61 -9.34 1.92
C ASP A 86 -4.13 -8.28 2.92
N LEU A 87 -3.30 -8.68 3.89
CA LEU A 87 -2.73 -7.75 4.86
C LEU A 87 -1.83 -6.72 4.18
N ASN A 88 -0.97 -7.16 3.25
CA ASN A 88 -0.07 -6.28 2.53
C ASN A 88 -0.85 -5.28 1.65
N GLN A 89 -1.89 -5.72 0.95
CA GLN A 89 -2.79 -4.85 0.18
C GLN A 89 -3.48 -3.82 1.09
N ARG A 90 -3.98 -4.23 2.26
CA ARG A 90 -4.60 -3.31 3.24
C ARG A 90 -3.62 -2.26 3.74
N ILE A 91 -2.40 -2.67 4.10
CA ILE A 91 -1.36 -1.76 4.60
C ILE A 91 -0.95 -0.78 3.49
N THR A 92 -0.69 -1.27 2.29
CA THR A 92 -0.30 -0.46 1.15
C THR A 92 -1.40 0.55 0.78
N GLY A 93 -2.67 0.12 0.81
CA GLY A 93 -3.81 1.00 0.60
C GLY A 93 -3.94 2.08 1.67
N LYS A 94 -3.72 1.75 2.95
CA LYS A 94 -3.70 2.76 4.03
C LYS A 94 -2.55 3.74 3.84
N LEU A 95 -1.35 3.26 3.51
CA LEU A 95 -0.17 4.08 3.30
C LEU A 95 -0.36 5.06 2.14
N ALA A 96 -0.95 4.61 1.03
CA ALA A 96 -1.26 5.49 -0.10
C ALA A 96 -2.23 6.62 0.31
N ARG A 97 -3.30 6.29 1.06
CA ARG A 97 -4.27 7.29 1.54
C ARG A 97 -3.63 8.31 2.48
N THR A 98 -2.88 7.85 3.48
CA THR A 98 -2.22 8.76 4.43
C THR A 98 -1.17 9.62 3.74
N HIS A 99 -0.47 9.10 2.73
CA HIS A 99 0.46 9.87 1.93
C HIS A 99 -0.26 10.97 1.13
N THR A 100 -1.38 10.64 0.48
CA THR A 100 -2.21 11.65 -0.23
C THR A 100 -2.72 12.73 0.71
N GLU A 101 -3.27 12.35 1.88
CA GLU A 101 -3.75 13.30 2.89
C GLU A 101 -2.64 14.21 3.39
N LEU A 102 -1.45 13.67 3.63
CA LEU A 102 -0.28 14.42 4.08
C LEU A 102 0.21 15.40 3.03
N THR A 103 0.21 15.01 1.75
CA THR A 103 0.57 15.91 0.64
C THR A 103 -0.44 17.05 0.53
N GLN A 104 -1.74 16.76 0.56
CA GLN A 104 -2.78 17.81 0.54
C GLN A 104 -2.67 18.75 1.74
N LEU A 105 -2.36 18.23 2.93
CA LEU A 105 -2.17 19.05 4.12
C LEU A 105 -0.98 19.99 3.97
N LYS A 106 0.14 19.50 3.40
CA LYS A 106 1.31 20.33 3.12
C LYS A 106 1.01 21.43 2.11
N GLU A 107 0.30 21.12 1.03
CA GLU A 107 -0.11 22.10 0.02
C GLU A 107 -1.00 23.19 0.62
N ARG A 108 -2.01 22.79 1.41
CA ARG A 108 -2.88 23.75 2.12
C ARG A 108 -2.09 24.60 3.11
N HIS A 109 -1.17 23.99 3.85
CA HIS A 109 -0.32 24.72 4.79
C HIS A 109 0.53 25.77 4.08
N GLN A 110 1.13 25.41 2.94
CA GLN A 110 1.91 26.34 2.12
C GLN A 110 1.05 27.50 1.61
N LEU A 111 -0.15 27.22 1.11
CA LEU A 111 -1.10 28.26 0.68
C LEU A 111 -1.42 29.23 1.83
N LEU A 112 -1.73 28.71 3.02
CA LEU A 112 -2.07 29.51 4.18
C LEU A 112 -0.91 30.41 4.62
N LEU A 113 0.32 29.90 4.58
CA LEU A 113 1.51 30.71 4.85
C LEU A 113 1.67 31.85 3.85
N SER A 114 1.45 31.60 2.55
CA SER A 114 1.49 32.65 1.53
C SER A 114 0.39 33.70 1.73
N VAL A 115 -0.82 33.28 2.09
CA VAL A 115 -1.92 34.21 2.40
C VAL A 115 -1.60 35.04 3.64
N LEU A 116 -1.07 34.43 4.70
CA LEU A 116 -0.69 35.13 5.92
C LEU A 116 0.37 36.19 5.63
N ALA A 117 1.42 35.83 4.89
CA ALA A 117 2.47 36.78 4.48
C ALA A 117 1.89 37.97 3.68
N ALA A 118 1.00 37.70 2.72
CA ALA A 118 0.35 38.77 1.94
C ALA A 118 -0.52 39.68 2.82
N LYS A 119 -1.18 39.15 3.85
CA LYS A 119 -1.96 39.93 4.81
C LYS A 119 -1.07 40.78 5.71
N ASP A 120 0.06 40.23 6.16
CA ASP A 120 1.04 40.98 6.95
C ASP A 120 1.61 42.15 6.14
N ASP A 121 1.92 41.94 4.86
CA ASP A 121 2.38 42.99 3.95
C ASP A 121 1.33 44.10 3.79
N GLU A 122 0.05 43.74 3.60
CA GLU A 122 -1.05 44.71 3.50
C GLU A 122 -1.22 45.50 4.80
N VAL A 123 -1.18 44.84 5.96
CA VAL A 123 -1.26 45.51 7.28
C VAL A 123 -0.09 46.48 7.46
N GLN A 124 1.13 46.09 7.07
CA GLN A 124 2.28 46.98 7.11
C GLN A 124 2.11 48.18 6.19
N ARG A 125 1.59 47.98 4.97
CA ARG A 125 1.30 49.05 4.01
C ARG A 125 0.29 50.05 4.58
N LEU A 126 -0.82 49.56 5.13
CA LEU A 126 -1.87 50.40 5.73
C LEU A 126 -1.34 51.17 6.94
N ARG A 127 -0.51 50.54 7.79
CA ARG A 127 0.15 51.23 8.92
C ARG A 127 1.05 52.37 8.44
N ARG A 128 1.87 52.14 7.40
CA ARG A 128 2.72 53.20 6.82
C ARG A 128 1.88 54.35 6.27
N GLN A 129 0.78 54.08 5.57
CA GLN A 129 -0.12 55.12 5.04
C GLN A 129 -0.74 55.97 6.16
N LEU A 130 -1.21 55.34 7.23
CA LEU A 130 -1.73 56.04 8.41
C LEU A 130 -0.66 56.91 9.08
N SER A 131 0.55 56.38 9.24
CA SER A 131 1.68 57.16 9.77
C SER A 131 1.98 58.38 8.90
N THR A 132 2.05 58.24 7.58
CA THR A 132 2.33 59.36 6.66
C THR A 132 1.22 60.40 6.65
N SER A 133 -0.05 59.97 6.75
CA SER A 133 -1.20 60.89 6.82
C SER A 133 -1.25 61.68 8.13
N ALA A 134 -0.71 61.13 9.22
CA ALA A 134 -0.62 61.83 10.51
C ALA A 134 0.51 62.89 10.53
N THR A 135 1.48 62.82 9.60
CA THR A 135 2.63 63.72 9.54
C THR A 135 2.46 64.90 8.60
N VAL A 136 1.31 65.08 7.93
CA VAL A 136 1.04 66.29 7.14
C VAL A 136 0.66 67.43 8.10
N PRO A 137 1.49 68.47 8.28
CA PRO A 137 1.15 69.55 9.18
C PRO A 137 0.07 70.43 8.55
N ASP A 138 -0.84 70.84 9.42
CA ASP A 138 -1.86 71.86 9.26
C ASP A 138 -1.27 73.13 8.61
N GLN A 139 -1.37 73.22 7.29
CA GLN A 139 -0.86 74.34 6.49
C GLN A 139 -1.99 75.28 6.12
N ARG A 140 -2.80 75.73 7.10
CA ARG A 140 -3.80 76.79 6.92
C ARG A 140 -4.11 77.50 8.24
N GLN A 141 -3.38 78.58 8.57
CA GLN A 141 -3.96 79.83 9.10
C GLN A 141 -2.82 80.85 9.36
N GLY A 142 -2.86 82.01 8.73
CA GLY A 142 -1.99 83.13 9.12
C GLY A 142 -1.53 84.07 8.01
N ASP A 143 -2.38 84.35 7.02
CA ASP A 143 -2.24 85.57 6.22
C ASP A 143 -3.15 86.66 6.82
N ASP A 144 -2.73 87.91 6.69
CA ASP A 144 -3.34 89.19 7.10
C ASP A 144 -2.99 89.77 8.49
N ALA A 145 -2.04 90.73 8.51
CA ALA A 145 -2.38 92.14 8.71
C ALA A 145 -1.18 93.11 8.64
N LYS A 146 -1.27 94.04 7.67
CA LYS A 146 -0.93 95.48 7.75
C LYS A 146 0.53 95.92 7.99
N GLY A 147 1.14 96.33 6.87
CA GLY A 147 1.69 97.67 6.61
C GLY A 147 2.38 98.46 7.71
N VAL A 148 3.63 98.86 7.44
CA VAL A 148 4.16 100.23 7.53
C VAL A 148 5.61 100.18 7.02
N ALA A 149 5.86 100.81 5.87
CA ALA A 149 7.16 101.45 5.60
C ALA A 149 7.13 102.82 6.29
N PRO A 150 8.25 103.42 6.76
CA PRO A 150 9.25 103.88 5.80
C PRO A 150 10.72 104.10 6.27
N LEU A 151 11.57 104.21 5.24
CA LEU A 151 12.76 105.05 5.06
C LEU A 151 14.15 104.59 5.60
N PRO A 152 15.19 104.70 4.74
CA PRO A 152 16.59 104.47 5.11
C PRO A 152 17.27 105.78 5.52
N ARG A 153 18.26 105.71 6.42
CA ARG A 153 19.27 106.76 6.57
C ARG A 153 20.66 106.15 6.78
N ARG A 154 21.47 106.37 5.74
CA ARG A 154 22.93 106.57 5.64
C ARG A 154 23.86 105.61 6.39
#